data_AF-A0A3C1SFJ2-F1
#
_entry.id   AF-A0A3C1SFJ2-F1
#
_cell.length_a   1.000
_cell.length_b   1.000
_cell.length_c   1.000
_cell.angle_alpha   90.00
_cell.angle_beta   90.00
_cell.angle_gamma   90.00
#
_symmetry.space_group_name_H-M   'P 1'
#
loop_
_entity.id
_entity.type
_entity.pdbx_description
1 polymer ?
#
loop_
_entity_poly.entity_id
_entity_poly.type
_entity_poly.pdbx_seq_one_letter_code
_entity_poly.pdbx_strand_id
1 'polypeptide(L)'
;MASENREEILEYYKGELSYLRKMGAEFARQYPKVAGRLELSIDQSPDPHVERLIEAFAFLTARIQHKTDSEFPKISSALLSTLYPQFLSPIPSMTIARFEIDPQHGG
;
A
#
# COMPACT_ATOMS: atom_id res chain seq x y z
N MET A 1 6.91 4.04 13.50
CA MET A 1 7.80 3.80 12.34
C MET A 1 8.17 2.32 12.14
N ALA A 2 9.15 1.70 12.82
CA ALA A 2 9.53 0.31 12.53
C ALA A 2 8.60 -0.80 13.12
N SER A 3 7.77 -0.45 14.11
CA SER A 3 6.71 -1.31 14.64
C SER A 3 5.45 -1.27 13.78
N GLU A 4 5.07 -0.05 13.36
CA GLU A 4 3.93 0.28 12.49
C GLU A 4 3.98 -0.47 11.16
N ASN A 5 5.14 -0.49 10.50
CA ASN A 5 5.36 -1.23 9.26
C ASN A 5 5.23 -2.77 9.43
N ARG A 6 5.43 -3.30 10.65
CA ARG A 6 5.26 -4.73 10.95
C ARG A 6 3.79 -5.11 11.14
N GLU A 7 3.00 -4.22 11.74
CA GLU A 7 1.56 -4.40 11.88
C GLU A 7 0.85 -4.31 10.52
N GLU A 8 1.25 -3.36 9.67
CA GLU A 8 0.74 -3.24 8.29
C GLU A 8 1.01 -4.51 7.48
N ILE A 9 2.27 -4.99 7.45
CA ILE A 9 2.62 -6.21 6.71
C ILE A 9 1.83 -7.43 7.22
N LEU A 10 1.54 -7.49 8.53
CA LEU A 10 0.73 -8.57 9.10
C LEU A 10 -0.71 -8.53 8.58
N GLU A 11 -1.30 -7.35 8.41
CA GLU A 11 -2.63 -7.21 7.80
C GLU A 11 -2.63 -7.63 6.33
N TYR A 12 -1.66 -7.15 5.53
CA TYR A 12 -1.50 -7.57 4.14
C TYR A 12 -1.30 -9.09 4.02
N TYR A 13 -0.48 -9.69 4.89
CA TYR A 13 -0.27 -11.14 4.93
C TYR A 13 -1.57 -11.90 5.19
N LYS A 14 -2.34 -11.50 6.20
CA LYS A 14 -3.64 -12.14 6.51
C LYS A 14 -4.63 -11.98 5.36
N GLY A 15 -4.64 -10.82 4.71
CA GLY A 15 -5.46 -10.54 3.53
C GLY A 15 -5.11 -11.48 2.37
N GLU A 16 -3.83 -11.55 2.02
CA GLU A 16 -3.30 -12.41 0.94
C GLU A 16 -3.53 -13.90 1.22
N LEU A 17 -3.33 -14.34 2.46
CA LEU A 17 -3.59 -15.72 2.86
C LEU A 17 -5.08 -16.08 2.70
N SER A 18 -5.97 -15.19 3.13
CA SER A 18 -7.42 -15.35 2.94
C SER A 18 -7.80 -15.37 1.46
N TYR A 19 -7.21 -14.47 0.67
CA TYR A 19 -7.42 -14.38 -0.77
C TYR A 19 -6.99 -15.68 -1.48
N LEU A 20 -5.77 -16.15 -1.24
CA LEU A 20 -5.23 -17.38 -1.84
C LEU A 20 -6.09 -18.60 -1.51
N ARG A 21 -6.60 -18.71 -0.27
CA ARG A 21 -7.50 -19.80 0.12
C ARG A 21 -8.84 -19.74 -0.62
N LYS A 22 -9.47 -18.56 -0.68
CA LYS A 22 -10.74 -18.35 -1.41
C LYS A 22 -10.59 -18.67 -2.89
N MET A 23 -9.55 -18.12 -3.52
CA MET A 23 -9.25 -18.35 -4.94
C MET A 23 -8.87 -19.81 -5.21
N GLY A 24 -8.07 -20.42 -4.32
CA GLY A 24 -7.70 -21.83 -4.39
C GLY A 24 -8.92 -22.74 -4.34
N ALA A 25 -9.88 -22.46 -3.44
CA ALA A 25 -11.13 -23.21 -3.33
C ALA A 25 -12.07 -23.00 -4.53
N GLU A 26 -12.11 -21.81 -5.11
CA GLU A 26 -12.85 -21.56 -6.35
C GLU A 26 -12.22 -22.30 -7.55
N PHE A 27 -10.90 -22.21 -7.69
CA PHE A 27 -10.14 -22.95 -8.70
C PHE A 27 -10.34 -24.46 -8.54
N ALA A 28 -10.35 -24.95 -7.30
CA ALA A 28 -10.55 -26.35 -7.01
C ALA A 28 -11.93 -26.86 -7.46
N ARG A 29 -12.97 -26.04 -7.27
CA ARG A 29 -14.33 -26.32 -7.73
C ARG A 29 -14.44 -26.34 -9.26
N GLN A 30 -13.72 -25.45 -9.95
CA GLN A 30 -13.74 -25.37 -11.42
C GLN A 30 -12.93 -26.51 -12.07
N TYR A 31 -11.81 -26.92 -11.47
CA TYR A 31 -10.86 -27.87 -12.06
C TYR A 31 -10.53 -29.05 -11.15
N PRO A 32 -11.51 -29.92 -10.83
CA PRO A 32 -11.35 -30.98 -9.83
C PRO A 32 -10.23 -31.99 -10.16
N LYS A 33 -9.95 -32.24 -11.45
CA LYS A 33 -8.86 -33.13 -11.88
C LYS A 33 -7.47 -32.62 -11.51
N VAL A 34 -7.27 -31.30 -11.51
CA VAL A 34 -6.00 -30.66 -11.15
C VAL A 34 -5.95 -30.38 -9.64
N ALA A 35 -7.09 -29.96 -9.09
CA ALA A 35 -7.26 -29.67 -7.67
C ALA A 35 -7.02 -30.86 -6.77
N GLY A 36 -7.42 -32.07 -7.18
CA GLY A 36 -7.18 -33.30 -6.42
C GLY A 36 -5.69 -33.64 -6.22
N ARG A 37 -4.79 -33.01 -6.98
CA ARG A 37 -3.33 -33.13 -6.76
C ARG A 37 -2.77 -32.06 -5.82
N LEU A 38 -3.52 -30.98 -5.64
CA LEU A 38 -3.10 -29.79 -4.91
C LEU A 38 -3.80 -29.70 -3.54
N GLU A 39 -4.87 -30.48 -3.33
CA GLU A 39 -5.68 -30.59 -2.12
C GLU A 39 -6.01 -29.23 -1.48
N LEU A 40 -6.23 -28.22 -2.33
CA LEU A 40 -6.54 -26.85 -1.90
C LEU A 40 -7.97 -26.81 -1.35
N SER A 41 -8.07 -26.88 -0.02
CA SER A 41 -9.32 -26.74 0.71
C SER A 41 -9.48 -25.32 1.26
N ILE A 42 -10.71 -24.96 1.65
CA ILE A 42 -11.04 -23.60 2.16
C ILE A 42 -10.27 -23.25 3.44
N ASP A 43 -10.03 -24.23 4.32
CA ASP A 43 -9.46 -23.98 5.64
C ASP A 43 -7.95 -24.21 5.72
N GLN A 44 -7.47 -25.34 5.20
CA GLN A 44 -6.05 -25.74 5.24
C GLN A 44 -5.79 -26.88 4.26
N SER A 45 -4.59 -26.89 3.64
CA SER A 45 -4.11 -28.05 2.91
C SER A 45 -3.77 -29.17 3.91
N PRO A 46 -4.09 -30.45 3.61
CA PRO A 46 -3.72 -31.58 4.46
C PRO A 46 -2.20 -31.76 4.59
N ASP A 47 -1.45 -31.29 3.59
CA ASP A 47 0.02 -31.36 3.56
C ASP A 47 0.65 -30.11 4.23
N PRO A 48 1.39 -30.29 5.34
CA PRO A 48 2.09 -29.19 6.00
C PRO A 48 3.09 -28.45 5.12
N HIS A 49 3.69 -29.10 4.12
CA HIS A 49 4.64 -28.47 3.21
C HIS A 49 3.95 -27.56 2.20
N VAL A 50 2.78 -27.99 1.69
CA VAL A 50 1.96 -27.17 0.80
C VAL A 50 1.42 -25.96 1.56
N GLU A 51 0.94 -26.15 2.79
CA GLU A 51 0.48 -25.04 3.63
C GLU A 51 1.63 -24.04 3.88
N ARG A 52 2.83 -24.52 4.20
CA ARG A 52 4.03 -23.66 4.36
C ARG A 52 4.35 -22.87 3.10
N LEU A 53 4.16 -23.48 1.93
CA LEU A 53 4.41 -22.84 0.64
C LEU A 53 3.37 -21.75 0.37
N ILE A 54 2.10 -22.00 0.68
CA ILE A 54 1.02 -21.01 0.58
C ILE A 54 1.29 -19.83 1.53
N GLU A 55 1.68 -20.10 2.79
CA GLU A 55 2.08 -19.07 3.76
C GLU A 55 3.27 -18.24 3.25
N ALA A 56 4.32 -18.89 2.75
CA ALA A 56 5.49 -18.20 2.20
C ALA A 56 5.14 -17.34 0.98
N PHE A 57 4.27 -17.86 0.11
CA PHE A 57 3.79 -17.14 -1.07
C PHE A 57 2.93 -15.94 -0.68
N ALA A 58 1.98 -16.11 0.25
CA ALA A 58 1.17 -15.02 0.80
C ALA A 58 2.05 -13.92 1.42
N PHE A 59 3.13 -14.28 2.11
CA PHE A 59 4.07 -13.31 2.66
C PHE A 59 4.83 -12.54 1.57
N LEU A 60 5.24 -13.21 0.48
CA LEU A 60 5.89 -12.55 -0.65
C LEU A 60 4.94 -11.60 -1.37
N THR A 61 3.71 -12.03 -1.67
CA THR A 61 2.71 -11.19 -2.35
C THR A 61 2.28 -10.02 -1.49
N ALA A 62 2.12 -10.22 -0.17
CA ALA A 62 1.80 -9.15 0.78
C ALA A 62 2.83 -8.02 0.76
N ARG A 63 4.13 -8.34 0.66
CA ARG A 63 5.20 -7.34 0.55
C ARG A 63 5.16 -6.59 -0.79
N ILE A 64 4.79 -7.26 -1.87
CA ILE A 64 4.62 -6.63 -3.18
C ILE A 64 3.44 -5.66 -3.14
N GLN A 65 2.31 -6.10 -2.57
CA GLN A 65 1.11 -5.26 -2.47
C GLN A 65 1.35 -4.05 -1.57
N HIS A 66 1.92 -4.25 -0.39
CA HIS A 66 2.30 -3.15 0.53
C HIS A 66 3.21 -2.12 -0.15
N LYS A 67 4.24 -2.60 -0.87
CA LYS A 67 5.14 -1.72 -1.62
C LYS A 67 4.41 -0.97 -2.74
N THR A 68 3.51 -1.63 -3.44
CA THR A 68 2.75 -1.03 -4.55
C THR A 68 1.84 0.07 -4.03
N ASP A 69 1.10 -0.19 -2.96
CA ASP A 69 0.18 0.78 -2.35
C ASP A 69 0.93 1.97 -1.76
N SER A 70 2.13 1.76 -1.21
CA SER A 70 2.99 2.82 -0.68
C SER A 70 3.54 3.76 -1.76
N GLU A 71 3.79 3.25 -2.97
CA GLU A 71 4.34 4.03 -4.08
C GLU A 71 3.25 4.74 -4.91
N PHE A 72 2.01 4.26 -4.88
CA PHE A 72 0.91 4.78 -5.69
C PHE A 72 0.62 6.28 -5.48
N PRO A 73 0.58 6.82 -4.23
CA PRO A 73 0.36 8.25 -3.99
C PRO A 73 1.41 9.16 -4.63
N LYS A 74 2.64 8.65 -4.81
CA LYS A 74 3.73 9.42 -5.40
C LYS A 74 3.44 9.75 -6.87
N ILE A 75 2.84 8.81 -7.60
CA ILE A 75 2.47 9.00 -9.01
C ILE A 75 1.44 10.12 -9.14
N SER A 76 0.35 10.05 -8.34
CA SER A 76 -0.70 11.07 -8.34
C SER A 76 -0.16 12.45 -7.94
N SER A 77 0.73 12.50 -6.92
CA SER A 77 1.36 13.75 -6.50
C SER A 77 2.27 14.35 -7.59
N ALA A 78 3.02 13.53 -8.31
CA ALA A 78 3.89 13.98 -9.40
C ALA A 78 3.08 14.54 -10.57
N LEU A 79 1.97 13.89 -10.94
CA LEU A 79 1.05 14.40 -11.95
C LEU A 79 0.42 15.74 -11.54
N LEU A 80 -0.07 15.82 -10.29
CA LEU A 80 -0.63 17.07 -9.76
C LEU A 80 0.42 18.19 -9.72
N SER A 81 1.69 17.88 -9.46
CA SER A 81 2.76 18.89 -9.49
C SER A 81 2.99 19.50 -10.87
N THR A 82 2.69 18.76 -11.93
CA THR A 82 2.80 19.24 -13.32
C THR A 82 1.57 20.05 -13.73
N LEU A 83 0.37 19.59 -13.36
CA LEU A 83 -0.89 20.19 -13.80
C LEU A 83 -1.33 21.37 -12.94
N TYR A 84 -1.07 21.31 -11.63
CA TYR A 84 -1.60 22.23 -10.62
C TYR A 84 -0.58 22.53 -9.51
N PRO A 85 0.57 23.15 -9.84
CA PRO A 85 1.65 23.40 -8.88
C PRO A 85 1.24 24.28 -7.69
N GLN A 86 0.27 25.19 -7.89
CA GLN A 86 -0.23 26.09 -6.86
C GLN A 86 -0.99 25.39 -5.71
N PHE A 87 -1.47 24.16 -5.89
CA PHE A 87 -2.15 23.39 -4.83
C PHE A 87 -1.19 22.55 -3.99
N LEU A 88 0.04 22.38 -4.46
CA LEU A 88 1.09 21.61 -3.77
C LEU A 88 2.15 22.51 -3.13
N SER A 89 2.09 23.82 -3.40
CA SER A 89 3.05 24.79 -2.85
C SER A 89 2.71 25.12 -1.39
N PRO A 90 3.68 25.05 -0.45
CA PRO A 90 3.46 25.46 0.92
C PRO A 90 3.20 26.97 1.01
N ILE A 91 2.28 27.38 1.87
CA ILE A 91 1.99 28.80 2.11
C ILE A 91 3.14 29.39 2.93
N PRO A 92 3.83 30.44 2.46
CA PRO A 92 4.90 31.07 3.22
C PRO A 92 4.35 31.81 4.45
N SER A 93 5.19 32.00 5.47
CA SER A 93 4.84 32.87 6.60
C SER A 93 4.70 34.32 6.11
N MET A 94 3.58 34.97 6.45
CA MET A 94 3.28 36.35 6.06
C MET A 94 3.01 37.20 7.29
N THR A 95 3.49 38.44 7.30
CA THR A 95 3.18 39.45 8.31
C THR A 95 2.94 40.81 7.63
N ILE A 96 2.25 41.71 8.31
CA ILE A 96 1.96 43.06 7.80
C ILE A 96 2.99 44.03 8.38
N ALA A 97 3.76 44.69 7.52
CA ALA A 97 4.68 45.76 7.90
C ALA A 97 4.08 47.13 7.56
N ARG A 98 4.13 48.08 8.50
CA ARG A 98 3.76 49.48 8.30
C ARG A 98 5.04 50.31 8.22
N PHE A 99 5.20 51.07 7.14
CA PHE A 99 6.25 52.06 7.01
C PHE A 99 5.64 53.46 7.19
N GLU A 100 6.19 54.24 8.10
CA GLU A 100 5.89 55.66 8.25
C GLU A 100 7.09 56.44 7.73
N ILE A 101 6.83 57.37 6.80
CA ILE A 101 7.89 58.18 6.18
C ILE A 101 8.19 59.34 7.13
N ASP A 102 9.46 59.53 7.49
CA ASP A 102 9.92 60.70 8.23
C ASP A 102 9.81 61.96 7.34
N PRO A 103 8.98 62.95 7.70
CA PRO A 103 8.83 64.17 6.93
C PRO A 103 10.11 65.03 6.86
N GLN A 104 11.09 64.80 7.74
CA GLN A 104 12.29 65.65 7.84
C GLN A 104 13.46 65.18 6.97
N HIS A 105 13.40 63.96 6.42
CA HIS A 105 14.49 63.39 5.59
C HIS A 105 14.01 62.86 4.23
N GLY A 106 12.87 63.33 3.73
CA GLY A 106 12.47 63.13 2.33
C GLY A 106 13.35 63.98 1.40
N GLY A 107 14.04 63.35 0.46
CA GLY A 107 14.73 64.04 -0.63
C GLY A 107 13.80 64.76 -1.59
#